data_AF-A0A421JX37-F1
#
_entry.id   AF-A0A421JX37-F1
#
_cell.length_a   1.000
_cell.length_b   1.000
_cell.length_c   1.000
_cell.angle_alpha   90.00
_cell.angle_beta   90.00
_cell.angle_gamma   90.00
#
_symmetry.space_group_name_H-M   'P 1'
#
loop_
_entity.id
_entity.type
_entity.pdbx_description
1 polymer ?
#
loop_
_entity_poly.entity_id
_entity_poly.type
_entity_poly.pdbx_seq_one_letter_code
_entity_poly.pdbx_strand_id
1 'polypeptide(L)'
;MNRQSRRILLIVVGSLIISSCASKIPLAIRTPVDGDIRVDEVQQDAEPFVGSRVRWGGEIISVENLADETHIEILSQRLSKSGKPLDSKKSYGRFIARMDGFMEPEDFPKERLITVVGQLQEVVEKPVGEYPYSYPQVKVRSYHLWPKQIDPAYQHRYFYDPFYDPFYYPYWRRHPIYW
;
A
#
# COMPACT_ATOMS: atom_id res chain seq x y z
N MET A 1 27.36 1.14 -45.89
CA MET A 1 26.74 0.48 -44.72
C MET A 1 25.43 -0.16 -45.17
N ASN A 2 25.31 -1.49 -45.10
CA ASN A 2 24.26 -2.27 -45.76
C ASN A 2 22.85 -2.02 -45.16
N ARG A 3 21.81 -2.00 -46.01
CA ARG A 3 20.41 -1.80 -45.56
C ARG A 3 19.97 -2.87 -44.55
N GLN A 4 20.54 -4.08 -44.66
CA GLN A 4 20.39 -5.19 -43.72
C GLN A 4 21.04 -4.91 -42.35
N SER A 5 22.28 -4.41 -42.31
CA SER A 5 22.97 -4.11 -41.05
C SER A 5 22.33 -2.93 -40.31
N ARG A 6 21.74 -1.96 -41.03
CA ARG A 6 20.95 -0.87 -40.44
C ARG A 6 19.67 -1.36 -39.77
N ARG A 7 18.99 -2.38 -40.34
CA ARG A 7 17.80 -3.00 -39.74
C ARG A 7 18.14 -3.82 -38.50
N ILE A 8 19.23 -4.60 -38.54
CA ILE A 8 19.70 -5.36 -37.38
C ILE A 8 20.11 -4.42 -36.25
N LEU A 9 20.83 -3.34 -36.55
CA LEU A 9 21.20 -2.32 -35.56
C LEU A 9 19.97 -1.66 -34.93
N LEU A 10 18.93 -1.33 -35.73
CA LEU A 10 17.68 -0.75 -35.21
C LEU A 10 16.88 -1.73 -34.34
N ILE A 11 16.92 -3.03 -34.64
CA ILE A 11 16.26 -4.07 -33.82
C ILE A 11 17.00 -4.27 -32.49
N VAL A 12 18.34 -4.29 -32.50
CA VAL A 12 19.17 -4.43 -31.29
C VAL A 12 19.11 -3.18 -30.41
N VAL A 13 19.10 -1.98 -31.01
CA VAL A 13 18.91 -0.73 -30.27
C VAL A 13 17.48 -0.65 -29.73
N GLY A 14 16.48 -1.10 -30.49
CA GLY A 14 15.08 -1.13 -30.06
C GLY A 14 14.80 -2.09 -28.89
N SER A 15 15.48 -3.24 -28.83
CA SER A 15 15.29 -4.20 -27.73
C SER A 15 15.92 -3.75 -26.41
N LEU A 16 16.94 -2.88 -26.42
CA LEU A 16 17.52 -2.31 -25.20
C LEU A 16 16.59 -1.32 -24.46
N ILE A 17 15.62 -0.72 -25.16
CA ILE A 17 14.74 0.32 -24.61
C ILE A 17 13.55 -0.27 -23.84
N ILE A 18 13.34 -1.59 -23.86
CA ILE A 18 12.21 -2.25 -23.18
C ILE A 18 12.57 -2.69 -21.75
N SER A 19 13.59 -2.08 -21.12
CA SER A 19 13.85 -2.21 -19.68
C SER A 19 12.80 -1.43 -18.88
N SER A 20 11.57 -1.94 -18.95
CA SER A 20 10.36 -1.43 -18.31
C SER A 20 10.56 -1.38 -16.79
N CYS A 21 10.12 -0.27 -16.19
CA CYS A 21 10.12 -0.01 -14.75
C CYS A 21 9.28 -1.05 -14.00
N ALA A 22 9.87 -2.21 -13.69
CA ALA A 22 9.33 -3.07 -12.65
C ALA A 22 9.47 -2.29 -11.33
N SER A 23 8.34 -1.82 -10.78
CA SER A 23 8.27 -1.25 -9.42
C SER A 23 8.96 -2.24 -8.46
N LYS A 24 10.18 -1.90 -8.03
CA LYS A 24 11.03 -2.80 -7.25
C LYS A 24 10.56 -2.78 -5.80
N ILE A 25 9.65 -3.69 -5.45
CA ILE A 25 9.36 -4.00 -4.04
C ILE A 25 10.68 -4.44 -3.38
N PRO A 26 11.11 -3.82 -2.27
CA PRO A 26 12.36 -4.18 -1.61
C PRO A 26 12.43 -5.67 -1.26
N LEU A 27 13.62 -6.27 -1.40
CA LEU A 27 13.80 -7.70 -1.14
C LEU A 27 13.40 -8.09 0.29
N ALA A 28 13.71 -7.22 1.26
CA ALA A 28 13.34 -7.40 2.67
C ALA A 28 11.82 -7.59 2.88
N ILE A 29 10.99 -6.99 2.01
CA ILE A 29 9.53 -7.08 2.10
C ILE A 29 9.02 -8.36 1.43
N ARG A 30 9.68 -8.79 0.35
CA ARG A 30 9.33 -10.00 -0.41
C ARG A 30 9.69 -11.28 0.32
N THR A 31 10.79 -11.26 1.08
CA THR A 31 11.25 -12.42 1.83
C THR A 31 10.53 -12.47 3.19
N PRO A 32 9.81 -13.56 3.50
CA PRO A 32 9.29 -13.77 4.84
C PRO A 32 10.43 -13.74 5.87
N VAL A 33 10.14 -13.24 7.07
CA VAL A 33 11.04 -13.39 8.21
C VAL A 33 10.73 -14.73 8.88
N ASP A 34 11.76 -15.40 9.39
CA ASP A 34 11.58 -16.64 10.14
C ASP A 34 10.85 -16.35 11.46
N GLY A 35 9.81 -17.14 11.75
CA GLY A 35 8.89 -16.89 12.85
C GLY A 35 7.74 -15.97 12.42
N ASP A 36 6.52 -16.52 12.38
CA ASP A 36 5.29 -15.76 12.14
C ASP A 36 4.84 -15.09 13.46
N ILE A 37 5.69 -14.23 14.04
CA ILE A 37 5.36 -13.51 15.27
C ILE A 37 4.23 -12.53 14.95
N ARG A 38 3.11 -12.64 15.65
CA ARG A 38 1.94 -11.79 15.37
C ARG A 38 1.87 -10.61 16.32
N VAL A 39 1.17 -9.55 15.89
CA VAL A 39 0.98 -8.33 16.69
C VAL A 39 0.18 -8.64 17.96
N ASP A 40 -0.87 -9.46 17.85
CA ASP A 40 -1.74 -9.84 18.97
C ASP A 40 -1.05 -10.74 20.01
N GLU A 41 -0.02 -11.49 19.60
CA GLU A 41 0.81 -12.29 20.52
C GLU A 41 1.72 -11.37 21.35
N VAL A 42 2.41 -10.43 20.68
CA VAL A 42 3.31 -9.46 21.34
C VAL A 42 2.54 -8.49 22.25
N GLN A 43 1.30 -8.17 21.90
CA GLN A 43 0.42 -7.36 22.76
C GLN A 43 0.09 -8.05 24.08
N GLN A 44 0.02 -9.39 24.10
CA GLN A 44 -0.28 -10.16 25.31
C GLN A 44 0.96 -10.37 26.16
N ASP A 45 2.09 -10.69 25.54
CA ASP A 45 3.38 -10.86 26.20
C ASP A 45 4.52 -10.47 25.25
N ALA A 46 5.22 -9.39 25.59
CA ALA A 46 6.25 -8.83 24.73
C ALA A 46 7.64 -9.44 24.99
N GLU A 47 7.93 -9.83 26.24
CA GLU A 47 9.26 -10.23 26.70
C GLU A 47 9.95 -11.27 25.81
N PRO A 48 9.29 -12.38 25.40
CA PRO A 48 9.96 -13.41 24.60
C PRO A 48 10.27 -12.95 23.17
N PHE A 49 9.66 -11.87 22.69
CA PHE A 49 9.77 -11.42 21.30
C PHE A 49 10.66 -10.19 21.13
N VAL A 50 10.95 -9.43 22.20
CA VAL A 50 11.79 -8.23 22.13
C VAL A 50 13.12 -8.53 21.43
N GLY A 51 13.53 -7.65 20.51
CA GLY A 51 14.73 -7.81 19.70
C GLY A 51 14.56 -8.71 18.48
N SER A 52 13.44 -9.42 18.34
CA SER A 52 13.13 -10.23 17.16
C SER A 52 12.94 -9.37 15.93
N ARG A 53 13.32 -9.91 14.76
CA ARG A 53 13.00 -9.31 13.48
C ARG A 53 11.54 -9.63 13.15
N VAL A 54 10.79 -8.64 12.71
CA VAL A 54 9.38 -8.80 12.32
C VAL A 54 9.14 -8.21 10.95
N ARG A 55 8.12 -8.75 10.27
CA ARG A 55 7.57 -8.20 9.03
C ARG A 55 6.07 -8.06 9.17
N TRP A 56 5.62 -6.86 9.48
CA TRP A 56 4.22 -6.55 9.70
C TRP A 56 3.74 -5.52 8.69
N GLY A 57 2.43 -5.42 8.53
CA GLY A 57 1.86 -4.43 7.66
C GLY A 57 0.36 -4.36 7.84
N GLY A 58 -0.23 -3.40 7.17
CA GLY A 58 -1.61 -3.06 7.36
C GLY A 58 -1.91 -1.67 6.84
N GLU A 59 -2.89 -1.05 7.45
CA GLU A 59 -3.42 0.23 7.05
C GLU A 59 -2.92 1.35 7.96
N ILE A 60 -2.46 2.46 7.38
CA ILE A 60 -2.01 3.63 8.16
C ILE A 60 -3.21 4.31 8.81
N ILE A 61 -3.14 4.44 10.14
CA ILE A 61 -4.17 5.12 10.95
C ILE A 61 -3.78 6.57 11.21
N SER A 62 -2.53 6.81 11.59
CA SER A 62 -2.02 8.14 11.93
C SER A 62 -0.50 8.22 11.75
N VAL A 63 -0.01 9.46 11.61
CA VAL A 63 1.42 9.78 11.53
C VAL A 63 1.69 10.91 12.52
N GLU A 64 2.66 10.70 13.40
CA GLU A 64 3.06 11.65 14.44
C GLU A 64 4.57 11.91 14.30
N ASN A 65 4.94 13.14 13.96
CA ASN A 65 6.33 13.57 13.90
C ASN A 65 6.77 14.09 15.28
N LEU A 66 7.76 13.45 15.87
CA LEU A 66 8.45 13.87 17.10
C LEU A 66 9.73 14.63 16.74
N ALA A 67 10.51 15.02 17.74
CA ALA A 67 11.72 15.82 17.54
C ALA A 67 12.75 15.15 16.60
N ASP A 68 13.01 13.84 16.79
CA ASP A 68 14.07 13.10 16.09
C ASP A 68 13.56 11.84 15.36
N GLU A 69 12.26 11.57 15.41
CA GLU A 69 11.67 10.35 14.86
C GLU A 69 10.19 10.54 14.49
N THR A 70 9.69 9.68 13.60
CA THR A 70 8.28 9.63 13.22
C THR A 70 7.66 8.32 13.68
N HIS A 71 6.50 8.41 14.34
CA HIS A 71 5.69 7.27 14.72
C HIS A 71 4.52 7.14 13.76
N ILE A 72 4.42 5.99 13.10
CA ILE A 72 3.29 5.67 12.21
C ILE A 72 2.46 4.59 12.91
N GLU A 73 1.23 4.91 13.24
CA GLU A 73 0.27 3.96 13.79
C GLU A 73 -0.35 3.15 12.66
N ILE A 74 -0.28 1.83 12.77
CA ILE A 74 -0.72 0.92 11.71
C ILE A 74 -1.70 -0.10 12.30
N LEU A 75 -2.86 -0.25 11.66
CA LEU A 75 -3.80 -1.33 11.93
C LEU A 75 -3.32 -2.60 11.24
N SER A 76 -2.83 -3.56 12.01
CA SER A 76 -2.21 -4.79 11.50
C SER A 76 -3.20 -5.66 10.74
N GLN A 77 -2.75 -6.17 9.60
CA GLN A 77 -3.48 -7.09 8.73
C GLN A 77 -2.58 -8.26 8.33
N ARG A 78 -3.20 -9.35 7.88
CA ARG A 78 -2.46 -10.49 7.34
C ARG A 78 -1.73 -10.10 6.06
N LEU A 79 -0.46 -10.48 5.95
CA LEU A 79 0.30 -10.28 4.72
C LEU A 79 0.08 -11.41 3.73
N SER A 80 0.01 -11.06 2.45
CA SER A 80 0.08 -12.00 1.34
C SER A 80 1.50 -12.56 1.16
N LYS A 81 1.66 -13.53 0.26
CA LYS A 81 2.99 -14.05 -0.13
C LYS A 81 3.93 -12.97 -0.67
N SER A 82 3.41 -11.90 -1.27
CA SER A 82 4.22 -10.77 -1.75
C SER A 82 4.54 -9.74 -0.66
N GLY A 83 3.99 -9.94 0.55
CA GLY A 83 4.09 -8.98 1.65
C GLY A 83 3.04 -7.90 1.63
N LYS A 84 2.08 -7.92 0.69
CA LYS A 84 0.98 -6.95 0.65
C LYS A 84 -0.03 -7.25 1.75
N PRO A 85 -0.45 -6.27 2.57
CA PRO A 85 -1.57 -6.44 3.48
C PRO A 85 -2.83 -6.84 2.70
N LEU A 86 -3.49 -7.87 3.18
CA LEU A 86 -4.76 -8.33 2.65
C LEU A 86 -5.86 -7.53 3.33
N ASP A 87 -6.74 -6.93 2.53
CA ASP A 87 -7.98 -6.35 3.03
C ASP A 87 -8.81 -7.47 3.67
N SER A 88 -8.72 -7.55 5.00
CA SER A 88 -9.36 -8.58 5.78
C SER A 88 -10.12 -7.92 6.92
N LYS A 89 -11.38 -8.33 7.10
CA LYS A 89 -12.23 -7.86 8.21
C LYS A 89 -11.62 -8.11 9.60
N LYS A 90 -10.60 -8.97 9.70
CA LYS A 90 -9.93 -9.31 10.96
C LYS A 90 -8.58 -8.61 11.05
N SER A 91 -8.47 -7.65 11.95
CA SER A 91 -7.18 -7.07 12.36
C SER A 91 -6.51 -7.93 13.44
N TYR A 92 -5.18 -7.85 13.53
CA TYR A 92 -4.38 -8.43 14.61
C TYR A 92 -3.97 -7.39 15.67
N GLY A 93 -4.69 -6.28 15.75
CA GLY A 93 -4.37 -5.17 16.65
C GLY A 93 -3.59 -4.05 15.94
N ARG A 94 -3.13 -3.08 16.73
CA ARG A 94 -2.37 -1.93 16.25
C ARG A 94 -0.93 -2.01 16.72
N PHE A 95 -0.02 -1.51 15.91
CA PHE A 95 1.39 -1.40 16.25
C PHE A 95 1.94 -0.05 15.78
N ILE A 96 3.06 0.36 16.35
CA ILE A 96 3.75 1.60 15.98
C ILE A 96 4.99 1.22 15.16
N ALA A 97 5.08 1.78 13.97
CA ALA A 97 6.31 1.79 13.17
C ALA A 97 7.10 3.06 13.52
N ARG A 98 8.25 2.87 14.18
CA ARG A 98 9.18 3.95 14.54
C ARG A 98 10.20 4.15 13.43
N MET A 99 10.17 5.32 12.81
CA MET A 99 11.05 5.73 11.74
C MET A 99 12.06 6.74 12.28
N ASP A 100 13.34 6.60 11.93
CA ASP A 100 14.33 7.60 12.33
C ASP A 100 14.17 8.87 11.47
N GLY A 101 14.17 10.05 12.10
CA GLY A 101 14.00 11.35 11.45
C GLY A 101 12.55 11.72 11.09
N PHE A 102 12.40 12.79 10.32
CA PHE A 102 11.10 13.32 9.85
C PHE A 102 10.58 12.54 8.63
N MET A 103 9.27 12.28 8.62
CA MET A 103 8.54 11.76 7.46
C MET A 103 7.43 12.75 7.07
N GLU A 104 7.34 13.05 5.78
CA GLU A 104 6.29 13.91 5.21
C GLU A 104 4.92 13.23 5.32
N PRO A 105 3.95 13.75 6.11
CA PRO A 105 2.66 13.07 6.30
C PRO A 105 1.87 12.86 5.00
N GLU A 106 2.08 13.71 3.98
CA GLU A 106 1.43 13.56 2.66
C GLU A 106 1.86 12.29 1.90
N ASP A 107 3.08 11.80 2.16
CA ASP A 107 3.58 10.55 1.58
C ASP A 107 2.97 9.31 2.26
N PHE A 108 2.55 9.46 3.50
CA PHE A 108 1.95 8.44 4.38
C PHE A 108 0.48 8.75 4.70
N PRO A 109 -0.38 8.92 3.68
CA PRO A 109 -1.76 9.28 3.91
C PRO A 109 -2.48 8.15 4.65
N LYS A 110 -3.44 8.54 5.49
CA LYS A 110 -4.37 7.62 6.16
C LYS A 110 -5.00 6.66 5.15
N GLU A 111 -5.29 5.44 5.60
CA GLU A 111 -5.91 4.36 4.81
C GLU A 111 -5.01 3.74 3.73
N ARG A 112 -3.79 4.27 3.55
CA ARG A 112 -2.82 3.67 2.66
C ARG A 112 -2.22 2.41 3.29
N LEU A 113 -2.07 1.37 2.47
CA LEU A 113 -1.42 0.15 2.91
C LEU A 113 0.09 0.31 2.96
N ILE A 114 0.69 -0.19 4.03
CA ILE A 114 2.14 -0.20 4.27
C ILE A 114 2.58 -1.58 4.77
N THR A 115 3.78 -1.99 4.38
CA THR A 115 4.49 -3.12 4.99
C THR A 115 5.81 -2.62 5.52
N VAL A 116 6.16 -3.01 6.75
CA VAL A 116 7.42 -2.67 7.40
C VAL A 116 8.18 -3.94 7.77
N VAL A 117 9.50 -3.82 7.73
CA VAL A 117 10.44 -4.82 8.23
C VAL A 117 11.34 -4.10 9.21
N GLY A 118 11.45 -4.66 10.41
CA GLY A 118 12.15 -4.01 11.48
C GLY A 118 12.46 -4.94 12.63
N GLN A 119 12.89 -4.34 13.72
CA GLN A 119 13.18 -5.04 14.96
C GLN A 119 12.16 -4.60 16.01
N LEU A 120 11.52 -5.56 16.66
CA LEU A 120 10.64 -5.28 17.79
C LEU A 120 11.48 -4.70 18.93
N GLN A 121 11.09 -3.55 19.46
CA GLN A 121 11.81 -2.87 20.55
C GLN A 121 11.13 -3.13 21.89
N GLU A 122 9.89 -2.69 22.01
CA GLU A 122 9.14 -2.67 23.26
C GLU A 122 7.63 -2.60 22.97
N VAL A 123 6.82 -2.62 24.02
CA VAL A 123 5.40 -2.29 23.95
C VAL A 123 5.17 -0.97 24.67
N VAL A 124 4.55 -0.02 23.97
CA VAL A 124 4.29 1.33 24.47
C VAL A 124 2.80 1.46 24.81
N GLU A 125 2.50 1.92 26.01
CA GLU A 125 1.13 2.24 26.43
C GLU A 125 0.74 3.62 25.91
N LYS A 126 -0.29 3.68 25.05
CA LYS A 126 -0.88 4.93 24.57
C LYS A 126 -2.40 4.77 24.46
N PRO A 127 -3.20 5.77 24.80
CA PRO A 127 -4.65 5.62 24.72
C PRO A 127 -5.16 5.66 23.27
N VAL A 128 -6.16 4.83 22.99
CA VAL A 128 -7.05 4.98 21.83
C VAL A 128 -8.32 5.66 22.31
N GLY A 129 -8.42 6.97 22.10
CA GLY A 129 -9.48 7.76 22.74
C GLY A 129 -9.26 7.80 24.25
N GLU A 130 -10.17 7.22 25.02
CA GLU A 130 -10.06 7.09 26.48
C GLU A 130 -9.60 5.71 26.94
N TYR A 131 -9.48 4.74 26.02
CA TYR A 131 -9.13 3.37 26.35
C TYR A 131 -7.60 3.19 26.35
N PRO A 132 -6.96 2.74 27.45
CA PRO A 132 -5.53 2.45 27.45
C PRO A 132 -5.23 1.28 26.50
N TYR A 133 -4.20 1.42 25.66
CA TYR A 133 -3.85 0.43 24.65
C TYR A 133 -2.35 0.19 24.58
N SER A 134 -1.97 -1.07 24.52
CA SER A 134 -0.58 -1.52 24.45
C SER A 134 -0.16 -1.70 22.98
N TYR A 135 0.77 -0.88 22.52
CA TYR A 135 1.26 -0.89 21.14
C TYR A 135 2.64 -1.54 21.05
N PRO A 136 2.79 -2.70 20.38
CA PRO A 136 4.09 -3.18 19.96
C PRO A 136 4.76 -2.13 19.08
N GLN A 137 5.99 -1.75 19.42
CA GLN A 137 6.76 -0.77 18.67
C GLN A 137 7.89 -1.46 17.89
N VAL A 138 7.91 -1.22 16.59
CA VAL A 138 8.90 -1.77 15.67
C VAL A 138 9.80 -0.65 15.19
N LYS A 139 11.11 -0.76 15.48
CA LYS A 139 12.11 0.09 14.84
C LYS A 139 12.28 -0.33 13.39
N VAL A 140 11.86 0.52 12.47
CA VAL A 140 11.81 0.19 11.04
C VAL A 140 13.21 0.22 10.44
N ARG A 141 13.53 -0.82 9.67
CA ARG A 141 14.75 -0.90 8.84
C ARG A 141 14.46 -0.74 7.35
N SER A 142 13.30 -1.20 6.92
CA SER A 142 12.81 -1.07 5.54
C SER A 142 11.29 -1.03 5.56
N TYR A 143 10.71 -0.29 4.64
CA TYR A 143 9.26 -0.26 4.46
C TYR A 143 8.89 -0.23 2.98
N HIS A 144 7.62 -0.48 2.70
CA HIS A 144 7.06 -0.36 1.36
C HIS A 144 5.64 0.19 1.47
N LEU A 145 5.41 1.32 0.81
CA LEU A 145 4.09 1.91 0.63
C LEU A 145 3.45 1.35 -0.63
N TRP A 146 2.30 0.70 -0.47
CA TRP A 146 1.57 0.15 -1.60
C TRP A 146 0.86 1.27 -2.38
N PRO A 147 0.59 1.06 -3.68
CA PRO A 147 -0.25 1.97 -4.45
C PRO A 147 -1.61 2.15 -3.77
N LYS A 148 -2.14 3.38 -3.76
CA LYS A 148 -3.49 3.66 -3.26
C LYS A 148 -4.48 2.76 -4.01
N GLN A 149 -5.37 2.08 -3.28
CA GLN A 149 -6.48 1.37 -3.90
C GLN A 149 -7.40 2.41 -4.53
N ILE A 150 -7.46 2.42 -5.86
CA ILE A 150 -8.50 3.15 -6.59
C ILE A 150 -9.75 2.28 -6.47
N ASP A 151 -10.81 2.83 -5.87
CA ASP A 151 -12.09 2.15 -5.79
C ASP A 151 -12.58 1.78 -7.21
N PRO A 152 -12.86 0.49 -7.50
CA PRO A 152 -13.35 0.03 -8.80
C PRO A 152 -14.61 0.77 -9.27
N ALA A 153 -15.41 1.33 -8.35
CA ALA A 153 -16.60 2.12 -8.68
C ALA A 153 -16.25 3.38 -9.48
N TYR A 154 -15.07 3.98 -9.26
CA TYR A 154 -14.57 5.10 -10.07
C TYR A 154 -14.05 4.67 -11.44
N GLN A 155 -13.63 3.41 -11.60
CA GLN A 155 -13.18 2.89 -12.90
C GLN A 155 -14.35 2.70 -13.88
N HIS A 156 -15.57 2.48 -13.39
CA HIS A 156 -16.75 2.25 -14.24
C HIS A 156 -17.32 3.52 -14.91
N ARG A 157 -16.82 4.72 -14.59
CA ARG A 157 -17.31 5.96 -15.21
C ARG A 157 -16.61 6.31 -16.55
N TYR A 158 -15.57 5.59 -16.93
CA TYR A 158 -14.84 5.80 -18.19
C TYR A 158 -14.89 4.59 -19.14
N PHE A 159 -15.92 3.74 -19.02
CA PHE A 159 -16.22 2.82 -20.11
C PHE A 159 -16.91 3.62 -21.21
N TYR A 160 -16.12 4.09 -22.19
CA TYR A 160 -16.63 4.63 -23.44
C TYR A 160 -17.44 3.52 -24.11
N ASP A 161 -18.76 3.63 -24.06
CA ASP A 161 -19.65 2.78 -24.85
C ASP A 161 -19.47 3.15 -26.33
N PRO A 162 -18.88 2.29 -27.18
CA PRO A 162 -18.65 2.60 -28.58
C PRO A 162 -19.93 2.80 -29.39
N PHE A 163 -21.10 2.47 -28.81
CA PHE A 163 -22.41 2.57 -29.44
C PHE A 163 -23.25 3.76 -28.95
N TYR A 164 -22.70 4.61 -28.08
CA TYR A 164 -23.38 5.84 -27.66
C TYR A 164 -23.18 6.95 -28.70
N ASP A 165 -24.15 7.11 -29.61
CA ASP A 165 -24.22 8.23 -30.56
C ASP A 165 -25.10 9.36 -30.00
N PRO A 166 -24.53 10.53 -29.63
CA PRO A 166 -25.29 11.66 -29.08
C PRO A 166 -26.26 12.33 -30.07
N PHE A 167 -26.25 11.96 -31.35
CA PHE A 167 -27.00 12.60 -32.42
C PHE A 167 -28.19 11.78 -32.93
N TYR A 168 -28.44 10.60 -32.37
CA TYR A 168 -29.58 9.76 -32.75
C TYR A 168 -30.85 10.15 -31.99
N TYR A 169 -31.52 11.22 -32.42
CA TYR A 169 -32.90 11.53 -32.00
C TYR A 169 -33.89 10.75 -32.89
N PRO A 170 -34.73 9.82 -32.36
CA PRO A 170 -35.78 9.20 -33.13
C PRO A 170 -36.88 10.23 -33.43
N TYR A 171 -36.96 10.67 -34.67
CA TYR A 171 -37.94 11.62 -35.18
C TYR A 171 -39.35 11.02 -35.24
N TRP A 172 -40.01 10.84 -34.10
CA TRP A 172 -41.44 10.50 -34.06
C TRP A 172 -42.21 11.36 -33.06
N ARG A 173 -42.20 12.69 -33.26
CA ARG A 173 -43.31 13.56 -32.88
C ARG A 173 -43.54 14.63 -33.94
N ARG A 174 -44.20 14.24 -35.02
CA ARG A 174 -44.89 15.18 -35.92
C ARG A 174 -46.25 15.52 -35.30
N HIS A 175 -46.26 16.60 -34.52
CA HIS A 175 -47.25 17.70 -34.48
C HIS A 175 -48.40 17.70 -35.54
N PRO A 176 -49.49 18.52 -35.40
CA PRO A 176 -50.50 18.63 -34.31
C PRO A 176 -51.93 19.08 -34.80
N ILE A 177 -52.80 19.49 -33.83
CA ILE A 177 -53.95 20.47 -33.89
C ILE A 177 -55.23 20.07 -34.69
N TYR A 178 -56.50 20.47 -34.44
CA TYR A 178 -57.16 21.62 -33.77
C TYR A 178 -58.60 21.27 -33.30
N TRP A 179 -59.16 22.20 -32.50
CA TRP A 179 -60.55 22.45 -32.05
C TRP A 179 -61.08 21.64 -30.86
#